data_AF-A0A9E7EM37-F1
#
_entry.id   AF-A0A9E7EM37-F1
#
_cell.length_a   1.000
_cell.length_b   1.000
_cell.length_c   1.000
_cell.angle_alpha   90.00
_cell.angle_beta   90.00
_cell.angle_gamma   90.00
#
_symmetry.space_group_name_H-M   'P 1'
#
loop_
_entity.id
_entity.type
_entity.pdbx_description
1 polymer ?
#
loop_
_entity_poly.entity_id
_entity_poly.type
_entity_poly.pdbx_seq_one_letter_code
_entity_poly.pdbx_strand_id
1 'polypeptide(L)'
;MKRGGQVIYSGPLGRNSHKIIEYFEAIPGVPKIKDKYNPAAWMLEVCSVAAEVRLQTDFAKYYESSARYERNKALVGELSKPAPGTNDLYFPTQYSQPTWGQFKACLWKQWWTYWRSPDYNLVRFFFTLVTALLLGSIFWRIGQRRGSATSLRIVIGAMYAAVMFVGVNNCATVQPLVAIERTVFYRERAAGMYSALPYALAQVLVEIPYVITQAVYYSVIVYAMMNFQWTAAKFFWFYFISLFSFLYFTYYGMMTVSLSPNHQVAAIFAATFYSVFNLFSGFFIPRPRIPKWWVWYYWICPLQWTVYGLIVTQYGDLESYITVPGQSDQKIKNYVKDYYGYNTDFMPVVAVVLVGFAVFFAFMFALCIKKLNFQQR
;
A
#
# COMPACT_ATOMS: atom_id res chain seq x y z
N MET A 1 -7.21 38.21 6.66
CA MET A 1 -8.48 37.54 7.06
C MET A 1 -8.45 37.35 8.56
N LYS A 2 -9.60 37.41 9.23
CA LYS A 2 -9.71 37.05 10.65
C LYS A 2 -10.06 35.56 10.83
N ARG A 3 -10.03 35.09 12.07
CA ARG A 3 -10.44 33.72 12.43
C ARG A 3 -11.86 33.47 11.92
N GLY A 4 -12.07 32.34 11.21
CA GLY A 4 -13.33 32.05 10.52
C GLY A 4 -13.34 32.37 9.02
N GLY A 5 -12.21 32.85 8.46
CA GLY A 5 -12.06 33.04 7.00
C GLY A 5 -12.67 34.33 6.45
N GLN A 6 -13.12 35.24 7.32
CA GLN A 6 -13.70 36.51 6.90
C GLN A 6 -12.61 37.53 6.53
N VAL A 7 -12.83 38.29 5.47
CA VAL A 7 -11.92 39.33 4.99
C VAL A 7 -12.12 40.59 5.83
N ILE A 8 -11.02 41.14 6.34
CA ILE A 8 -10.99 42.38 7.15
C ILE A 8 -10.28 43.53 6.43
N TYR A 9 -9.50 43.19 5.39
CA TYR A 9 -8.80 44.11 4.51
C TYR A 9 -8.42 43.34 3.24
N SER A 10 -8.64 43.95 2.09
CA SER A 10 -8.10 43.51 0.80
C SER A 10 -7.82 44.74 -0.06
N GLY A 11 -6.57 44.91 -0.46
CA GLY A 11 -6.12 46.08 -1.18
C GLY A 11 -4.60 46.21 -1.21
N PRO A 12 -4.06 47.19 -1.96
CA PRO A 12 -2.63 47.43 -2.03
C PRO A 12 -2.08 47.88 -0.68
N LEU A 13 -0.87 47.42 -0.32
CA LEU A 13 -0.20 47.86 0.91
C LEU A 13 0.31 49.31 0.80
N GLY A 14 0.68 49.73 -0.42
CA GLY A 14 1.36 51.01 -0.65
C GLY A 14 2.83 50.98 -0.23
N ARG A 15 3.57 52.04 -0.56
CA ARG A 15 4.98 52.21 -0.13
C ARG A 15 5.04 52.24 1.39
N ASN A 16 5.92 51.44 1.99
CA ASN A 16 6.06 51.30 3.45
C ASN A 16 4.73 50.95 4.16
N SER A 17 3.83 50.22 3.50
CA SER A 17 2.54 49.79 4.07
C SER A 17 1.61 50.93 4.52
N HIS A 18 1.79 52.16 4.03
CA HIS A 18 1.00 53.31 4.50
C HIS A 18 -0.51 53.11 4.32
N LYS A 19 -0.97 52.47 3.24
CA LYS A 19 -2.41 52.34 2.94
C LYS A 19 -3.14 51.40 3.90
N ILE A 20 -2.46 50.34 4.33
CA ILE A 20 -3.03 49.41 5.32
C ILE A 20 -2.98 50.03 6.73
N ILE A 21 -1.93 50.79 7.05
CA ILE A 21 -1.84 51.54 8.30
C ILE A 21 -2.97 52.57 8.39
N GLU A 22 -3.10 53.43 7.37
CA GLU A 22 -4.18 54.43 7.29
C GLU A 22 -5.57 53.81 7.40
N TYR A 23 -5.79 52.65 6.78
CA TYR A 23 -7.07 51.95 6.85
C TYR A 23 -7.42 51.51 8.29
N PHE A 24 -6.48 50.88 9.00
CA PHE A 24 -6.74 50.41 10.36
C PHE A 24 -6.71 51.56 11.37
N GLU A 25 -5.87 52.57 11.20
CA GLU A 25 -5.85 53.78 12.05
C GLU A 25 -7.10 54.64 11.91
N ALA A 26 -7.80 54.56 10.77
CA ALA A 26 -9.10 55.22 10.59
C ALA A 26 -10.23 54.59 11.43
N ILE A 27 -10.03 53.38 11.96
CA ILE A 27 -11.03 52.69 12.78
C ILE A 27 -10.96 53.25 14.21
N PRO A 28 -12.08 53.74 14.77
CA PRO A 28 -12.08 54.31 16.11
C PRO A 28 -11.51 53.35 17.17
N GLY A 29 -10.56 53.86 17.96
CA GLY A 29 -9.92 53.12 19.05
C GLY A 29 -8.73 52.24 18.67
N VAL A 30 -8.42 52.07 17.38
CA VAL A 30 -7.19 51.38 16.97
C VAL A 30 -5.97 52.26 17.31
N PRO A 31 -4.97 51.73 18.06
CA PRO A 31 -3.79 52.51 18.41
C PRO A 31 -2.90 52.74 17.18
N LYS A 32 -2.41 53.96 17.01
CA LYS A 32 -1.47 54.29 15.94
C LYS A 32 -0.20 53.44 16.00
N ILE A 33 0.36 53.15 14.84
CA ILE A 33 1.61 52.40 14.77
C ILE A 33 2.76 53.24 15.36
N LYS A 34 3.63 52.58 16.14
CA LYS A 34 4.81 53.25 16.70
C LYS A 34 5.90 53.37 15.65
N ASP A 35 6.71 54.42 15.75
CA ASP A 35 7.88 54.58 14.89
C ASP A 35 8.80 53.35 14.99
N LYS A 36 9.36 52.94 13.84
CA LYS A 36 10.19 51.73 13.66
C LYS A 36 9.51 50.40 14.01
N TYR A 37 8.19 50.36 14.19
CA TYR A 37 7.48 49.11 14.40
C TYR A 37 7.12 48.43 13.07
N ASN A 38 7.16 47.10 13.04
CA ASN A 38 6.82 46.33 11.84
C ASN A 38 5.31 46.41 11.55
N PRO A 39 4.89 46.98 10.40
CA PRO A 39 3.46 47.12 10.06
C PRO A 39 2.70 45.80 10.01
N ALA A 40 3.35 44.70 9.60
CA ALA A 40 2.71 43.39 9.55
C ALA A 40 2.40 42.84 10.95
N ALA A 41 3.31 43.02 11.90
CA ALA A 41 3.12 42.61 13.28
C ALA A 41 2.04 43.47 13.97
N TRP A 42 2.12 44.79 13.81
CA TRP A 42 1.12 45.71 14.36
C TRP A 42 -0.27 45.41 13.82
N MET A 43 -0.40 45.17 12.51
CA MET A 43 -1.67 44.80 11.89
C MET A 43 -2.26 43.53 12.55
N LEU A 44 -1.46 42.48 12.80
CA LEU A 44 -1.95 41.25 13.46
C LEU A 44 -2.39 41.49 14.90
N GLU A 45 -1.73 42.39 15.62
CA GLU A 45 -2.09 42.76 16.99
C GLU A 45 -3.41 43.53 17.04
N VAL A 46 -3.56 44.55 16.20
CA VAL A 46 -4.76 45.40 16.19
C VAL A 46 -5.98 44.70 15.57
N CYS A 47 -5.77 43.67 14.74
CA CYS A 47 -6.85 42.86 14.19
C CYS A 47 -7.06 41.52 14.93
N SER A 48 -6.47 41.37 16.12
CA SER A 48 -6.64 40.16 16.94
C SER A 48 -8.05 40.06 17.52
N VAL A 49 -8.47 38.84 17.91
CA VAL A 49 -9.77 38.62 18.57
C VAL A 49 -9.88 39.44 19.87
N ALA A 50 -8.79 39.55 20.63
CA ALA A 50 -8.75 40.36 21.83
C ALA A 50 -8.96 41.86 21.52
N ALA A 51 -8.40 42.35 20.41
CA ALA A 51 -8.61 43.71 19.95
C ALA A 51 -10.05 43.95 19.49
N GLU A 52 -10.68 43.03 18.75
CA GLU A 52 -12.10 43.13 18.37
C GLU A 52 -13.02 43.25 19.59
N VAL A 53 -12.79 42.43 20.62
CA VAL A 53 -13.55 42.46 21.88
C VAL A 53 -13.35 43.78 22.61
N ARG A 54 -12.09 44.24 22.75
CA ARG A 54 -11.75 45.49 23.42
C ARG A 54 -12.35 46.71 22.72
N LEU A 55 -12.35 46.71 21.38
CA LEU A 55 -12.86 47.80 20.56
C LEU A 55 -14.36 47.68 20.27
N GLN A 56 -15.02 46.62 20.74
CA GLN A 56 -16.41 46.26 20.44
C GLN A 56 -16.75 46.41 18.95
N THR A 57 -15.78 46.08 18.08
CA THR A 57 -15.86 46.29 16.63
C THR A 57 -15.59 44.98 15.91
N ASP A 58 -16.47 44.62 14.98
CA ASP A 58 -16.24 43.51 14.06
C ASP A 58 -15.54 44.03 12.80
N PHE A 59 -14.25 43.72 12.64
CA PHE A 59 -13.48 44.21 11.50
C PHE A 59 -13.98 43.68 10.15
N ALA A 60 -14.66 42.53 10.12
CA ALA A 60 -15.23 42.00 8.90
C ALA A 60 -16.44 42.82 8.44
N LYS A 61 -17.35 43.14 9.37
CA LYS A 61 -18.50 44.03 9.09
C LYS A 61 -18.06 45.43 8.74
N TYR A 62 -17.03 45.96 9.43
CA TYR A 62 -16.44 47.25 9.08
C TYR A 62 -15.85 47.26 7.68
N TYR A 63 -15.17 46.18 7.27
CA TYR A 63 -14.67 46.05 5.92
C TYR A 63 -15.82 46.05 4.89
N GLU A 64 -16.87 45.27 5.12
CA GLU A 64 -18.06 45.20 4.24
C GLU A 64 -18.75 46.55 4.05
N SER A 65 -18.80 47.42 5.08
CA SER A 65 -19.36 48.77 4.98
C SER A 65 -18.36 49.82 4.47
N SER A 66 -17.11 49.45 4.23
CA SER A 66 -16.08 50.40 3.81
C SER A 66 -16.16 50.72 2.31
N ALA A 67 -15.81 51.95 1.95
CA ALA A 67 -15.64 52.36 0.54
C ALA A 67 -14.61 51.49 -0.22
N ARG A 68 -13.72 50.78 0.49
CA ARG A 68 -12.77 49.83 -0.12
C ARG A 68 -13.47 48.56 -0.58
N TYR A 69 -14.38 48.01 0.21
CA TYR A 69 -15.17 46.87 -0.21
C TYR A 69 -16.01 47.19 -1.44
N GLU A 70 -16.67 48.35 -1.47
CA GLU A 70 -17.44 48.81 -2.64
C GLU A 70 -16.56 48.92 -3.90
N ARG A 71 -15.38 49.54 -3.79
CA ARG A 71 -14.43 49.65 -4.92
C ARG A 71 -13.94 48.29 -5.38
N ASN A 72 -13.61 47.39 -4.47
CA ASN A 72 -13.16 46.04 -4.84
C ASN A 72 -14.30 45.25 -5.51
N LYS A 73 -15.54 45.39 -5.03
CA LYS A 73 -16.71 44.76 -5.63
C LYS A 73 -16.99 45.31 -7.03
N ALA A 74 -16.87 46.62 -7.23
CA ALA A 74 -16.97 47.26 -8.53
C ALA A 74 -15.87 46.76 -9.49
N LEU A 75 -14.61 46.71 -9.02
CA LEU A 75 -13.47 46.20 -9.80
C LEU A 75 -13.66 44.73 -10.19
N VAL A 76 -14.13 43.88 -9.28
CA VAL A 76 -14.45 42.49 -9.59
C VAL A 76 -15.56 42.41 -10.63
N GLY A 77 -16.60 43.26 -10.51
CA GLY A 77 -17.67 43.34 -11.51
C GLY A 77 -17.17 43.77 -12.89
N GLU A 78 -16.25 44.73 -12.95
CA GLU A 78 -15.61 45.16 -14.20
C GLU A 78 -14.75 44.05 -14.81
N LEU A 79 -13.85 43.45 -14.02
CA LEU A 79 -12.93 42.39 -14.47
C LEU A 79 -13.63 41.06 -14.75
N SER A 80 -14.84 40.84 -14.23
CA SER A 80 -15.66 39.66 -14.55
C SER A 80 -16.23 39.69 -15.96
N LYS A 81 -16.24 40.86 -16.62
CA LYS A 81 -16.66 40.99 -18.02
C LYS A 81 -15.44 40.76 -18.92
N PRO A 82 -15.46 39.71 -19.76
CA PRO A 82 -14.35 39.45 -20.68
C PRO A 82 -14.23 40.59 -21.70
N ALA A 83 -13.01 40.85 -22.16
CA ALA A 83 -12.80 41.84 -23.21
C ALA A 83 -13.47 41.37 -24.51
N PRO A 84 -14.05 42.27 -25.32
CA PRO A 84 -14.67 41.91 -26.59
C PRO A 84 -13.68 41.15 -27.49
N GLY A 85 -14.08 39.98 -28.00
CA GLY A 85 -13.24 39.14 -28.85
C GLY A 85 -12.29 38.19 -28.11
N THR A 86 -12.33 38.14 -26.78
CA THR A 86 -11.60 37.10 -26.00
C THR A 86 -12.49 35.90 -25.71
N ASN A 87 -11.89 34.70 -25.75
CA ASN A 87 -12.52 33.45 -25.34
C ASN A 87 -11.99 33.02 -23.97
N ASP A 88 -12.78 32.23 -23.24
CA ASP A 88 -12.34 31.64 -21.98
C ASP A 88 -11.12 30.72 -22.19
N LEU A 89 -10.24 30.69 -21.19
CA LEU A 89 -9.11 29.76 -21.16
C LEU A 89 -9.64 28.32 -21.13
N TYR A 90 -9.44 27.58 -22.22
CA TYR A 90 -9.82 26.19 -22.35
C TYR A 90 -8.59 25.29 -22.41
N PHE A 91 -8.53 24.30 -21.51
CA PHE A 91 -7.53 23.25 -21.54
C PHE A 91 -8.19 21.96 -22.04
N PRO A 92 -7.68 21.34 -23.12
CA PRO A 92 -8.30 20.14 -23.70
C PRO A 92 -8.20 18.91 -22.78
N THR A 93 -7.24 18.91 -21.86
CA THR A 93 -7.00 17.81 -20.93
C THR A 93 -6.77 18.34 -19.52
N GLN A 94 -7.18 17.55 -18.53
CA GLN A 94 -6.91 17.85 -17.12
C GLN A 94 -5.40 17.83 -16.80
N TYR A 95 -4.63 17.00 -17.51
CA TYR A 95 -3.19 16.80 -17.29
C TYR A 95 -2.40 17.18 -18.54
N SER A 96 -1.19 17.72 -18.35
CA SER A 96 -0.31 18.16 -19.45
C SER A 96 0.30 17.01 -20.26
N GLN A 97 0.31 15.79 -19.72
CA GLN A 97 0.89 14.59 -20.36
C GLN A 97 -0.15 13.47 -20.44
N PRO A 98 -0.09 12.62 -21.49
CA PRO A 98 -0.96 11.44 -21.60
C PRO A 98 -0.68 10.44 -20.48
N THR A 99 -1.64 9.54 -20.23
CA THR A 99 -1.58 8.52 -19.17
C THR A 99 -0.27 7.71 -19.18
N TRP A 100 0.25 7.40 -20.37
CA TRP A 100 1.52 6.68 -20.52
C TRP A 100 2.74 7.51 -20.11
N GLY A 101 2.75 8.80 -20.43
CA GLY A 101 3.79 9.74 -20.00
C GLY A 101 3.79 9.90 -18.48
N GLN A 102 2.60 10.03 -17.88
CA GLN A 102 2.42 10.03 -16.43
C GLN A 102 2.97 8.74 -15.80
N PHE A 103 2.62 7.58 -16.37
CA PHE A 103 3.06 6.28 -15.85
C PHE A 103 4.58 6.12 -15.88
N LYS A 104 5.25 6.49 -16.98
CA LYS A 104 6.71 6.46 -17.09
C LYS A 104 7.38 7.37 -16.05
N ALA A 105 6.86 8.58 -15.85
CA ALA A 105 7.38 9.51 -14.85
C ALA A 105 7.18 8.98 -13.43
N CYS A 106 5.99 8.44 -13.12
CA CYS A 106 5.72 7.80 -11.83
C CYS A 106 6.63 6.58 -11.60
N LEU A 107 6.83 5.73 -12.61
CA LEU A 107 7.69 4.54 -12.50
C LEU A 107 9.16 4.94 -12.28
N TRP A 108 9.66 5.94 -13.03
CA TRP A 108 10.99 6.48 -12.82
C TRP A 108 11.16 7.04 -11.40
N LYS A 109 10.18 7.80 -10.90
CA LYS A 109 10.18 8.31 -9.52
C LYS A 109 10.22 7.16 -8.52
N GLN A 110 9.31 6.20 -8.64
CA GLN A 110 9.21 5.05 -7.73
C GLN A 110 10.48 4.21 -7.73
N TRP A 111 11.10 3.98 -8.89
CA TRP A 111 12.38 3.28 -9.01
C TRP A 111 13.47 3.93 -8.14
N TRP A 112 13.62 5.25 -8.25
CA TRP A 112 14.60 5.98 -7.45
C TRP A 112 14.25 6.02 -5.97
N THR A 113 12.98 6.17 -5.61
CA THR A 113 12.53 6.11 -4.21
C THR A 113 12.91 4.76 -3.61
N TYR A 114 12.50 3.66 -4.24
CA TYR A 114 12.75 2.31 -3.75
C TYR A 114 14.25 1.97 -3.67
N TRP A 115 15.03 2.40 -4.66
CA TRP A 115 16.48 2.22 -4.65
C TRP A 115 17.17 3.01 -3.53
N ARG A 116 16.70 4.23 -3.26
CA ARG A 116 17.27 5.12 -2.24
C ARG A 116 16.69 4.93 -0.83
N SER A 117 15.77 3.98 -0.65
CA SER A 117 15.19 3.61 0.64
C SER A 117 15.73 2.26 1.11
N PRO A 118 16.98 2.19 1.61
CA PRO A 118 17.57 0.94 2.10
C PRO A 118 16.77 0.37 3.28
N ASP A 119 16.20 1.23 4.13
CA ASP A 119 15.39 0.81 5.31
C ASP A 119 14.22 -0.11 4.95
N TYR A 120 13.71 -0.04 3.72
CA TYR A 120 12.71 -0.97 3.23
C TYR A 120 13.33 -2.20 2.58
N ASN A 121 14.04 -2.02 1.46
CA ASN A 121 14.48 -3.14 0.62
C ASN A 121 15.62 -3.94 1.25
N LEU A 122 16.60 -3.29 1.89
CA LEU A 122 17.72 -3.97 2.53
C LEU A 122 17.24 -4.76 3.75
N VAL A 123 16.36 -4.18 4.57
CA VAL A 123 15.76 -4.84 5.73
C VAL A 123 14.93 -6.05 5.29
N ARG A 124 14.07 -5.88 4.28
CA ARG A 124 13.27 -6.97 3.70
C ARG A 124 14.15 -8.12 3.18
N PHE A 125 15.24 -7.80 2.48
CA PHE A 125 16.18 -8.82 1.99
C PHE A 125 16.92 -9.53 3.12
N PHE A 126 17.42 -8.78 4.09
CA PHE A 126 18.11 -9.31 5.26
C PHE A 126 17.21 -10.23 6.09
N PHE A 127 15.98 -9.81 6.41
CA PHE A 127 15.02 -10.63 7.13
C PHE A 127 14.71 -11.93 6.40
N THR A 128 14.52 -11.86 5.08
CA THR A 128 14.25 -13.06 4.28
C THR A 128 15.45 -13.99 4.22
N LEU A 129 16.67 -13.45 4.15
CA LEU A 129 17.91 -14.23 4.17
C LEU A 129 18.06 -14.97 5.51
N VAL A 130 17.95 -14.25 6.63
CA VAL A 130 18.00 -14.83 7.98
C VAL A 130 16.92 -15.89 8.15
N THR A 131 15.70 -15.59 7.71
CA THR A 131 14.58 -16.54 7.77
C THR A 131 14.84 -17.79 6.94
N ALA A 132 15.35 -17.65 5.71
CA ALA A 132 15.70 -18.79 4.85
C ALA A 132 16.77 -19.67 5.50
N LEU A 133 17.80 -19.09 6.11
CA LEU A 133 18.86 -19.81 6.82
C LEU A 133 18.34 -20.50 8.09
N LEU A 134 17.48 -19.83 8.86
CA LEU A 134 16.84 -20.40 10.05
C LEU A 134 15.92 -21.57 9.70
N LEU A 135 15.07 -21.41 8.69
CA LEU A 135 14.20 -22.49 8.24
C LEU A 135 14.99 -23.65 7.65
N GLY A 136 16.00 -23.33 6.82
CA GLY A 136 16.90 -24.34 6.26
C GLY A 136 17.69 -25.11 7.31
N SER A 137 18.08 -24.48 8.42
CA SER A 137 18.79 -25.14 9.52
C SER A 137 17.87 -25.94 10.44
N ILE A 138 16.69 -25.41 10.80
CA ILE A 138 15.69 -26.12 11.60
C ILE A 138 15.21 -27.38 10.85
N PHE A 139 14.99 -27.27 9.55
CA PHE A 139 14.49 -28.36 8.70
C PHE A 139 15.59 -28.99 7.84
N TRP A 140 16.82 -29.03 8.37
CA TRP A 140 17.99 -29.53 7.66
C TRP A 140 17.78 -30.94 7.13
N ARG A 141 17.96 -31.11 5.81
CA ARG A 141 17.81 -32.37 5.07
C ARG A 141 16.48 -33.09 5.29
N ILE A 142 15.43 -32.38 5.68
CA ILE A 142 14.14 -33.01 5.96
C ILE A 142 13.49 -33.60 4.70
N GLY A 143 13.83 -33.08 3.52
CA GLY A 143 13.32 -33.55 2.23
C GLY A 143 13.63 -35.03 1.93
N GLN A 144 14.63 -35.62 2.58
CA GLN A 144 14.98 -37.04 2.48
C GLN A 144 14.14 -37.93 3.43
N ARG A 145 13.59 -37.37 4.51
CA ARG A 145 12.86 -38.13 5.55
C ARG A 145 11.41 -38.37 5.11
N ARG A 146 11.21 -39.38 4.26
CA ARG A 146 9.90 -39.69 3.65
C ARG A 146 9.24 -40.96 4.16
N GLY A 147 9.89 -41.77 5.00
CA GLY A 147 9.42 -43.12 5.36
C GLY A 147 8.14 -43.21 6.22
N SER A 148 7.62 -42.09 6.73
CA SER A 148 6.41 -42.06 7.56
C SER A 148 5.54 -40.85 7.24
N ALA A 149 4.22 -41.03 7.36
CA ALA A 149 3.25 -39.93 7.29
C ALA A 149 3.51 -38.82 8.31
N THR A 150 4.12 -39.13 9.45
CA THR A 150 4.53 -38.12 10.44
C THR A 150 5.66 -37.25 9.89
N SER A 151 6.69 -37.86 9.32
CA SER A 151 7.80 -37.13 8.69
C SER A 151 7.30 -36.25 7.55
N LEU A 152 6.41 -36.78 6.70
CA LEU A 152 5.81 -36.01 5.61
C LEU A 152 5.02 -34.80 6.14
N ARG A 153 4.19 -34.97 7.18
CA ARG A 153 3.47 -33.86 7.83
C ARG A 153 4.41 -32.78 8.38
N ILE A 154 5.56 -33.17 8.94
CA ILE A 154 6.55 -32.21 9.44
C ILE A 154 7.13 -31.40 8.26
N VAL A 155 7.47 -32.03 7.13
CA VAL A 155 7.98 -31.28 5.96
C VAL A 155 6.92 -30.32 5.41
N ILE A 156 5.68 -30.79 5.32
CA ILE A 156 4.57 -29.95 4.86
C ILE A 156 4.39 -28.74 5.80
N GLY A 157 4.42 -28.98 7.12
CA GLY A 157 4.34 -27.92 8.12
C GLY A 157 5.50 -26.94 8.04
N ALA A 158 6.71 -27.42 7.74
CA ALA A 158 7.88 -26.60 7.52
C ALA A 158 7.69 -25.64 6.33
N MET A 159 7.28 -26.17 5.18
CA MET A 159 7.03 -25.39 3.96
C MET A 159 5.91 -24.36 4.17
N TYR A 160 4.84 -24.76 4.86
CA TYR A 160 3.75 -23.88 5.23
C TYR A 160 4.22 -22.72 6.12
N ALA A 161 4.90 -23.02 7.23
CA ALA A 161 5.37 -22.02 8.19
C ALA A 161 6.36 -21.06 7.53
N ALA A 162 7.25 -21.60 6.68
CA ALA A 162 8.23 -20.85 5.93
C ALA A 162 7.60 -19.75 5.07
N VAL A 163 6.64 -20.14 4.21
CA VAL A 163 5.98 -19.18 3.33
C VAL A 163 5.12 -18.20 4.09
N MET A 164 4.36 -18.67 5.08
CA MET A 164 3.50 -17.80 5.88
C MET A 164 4.33 -16.72 6.59
N PHE A 165 5.46 -17.09 7.20
CA PHE A 165 6.30 -16.16 7.94
C PHE A 165 6.93 -15.10 7.03
N VAL A 166 7.54 -15.51 5.91
CA VAL A 166 8.12 -14.55 4.94
C VAL A 166 7.02 -13.70 4.29
N GLY A 167 5.87 -14.30 3.99
CA GLY A 167 4.72 -13.60 3.42
C GLY A 167 4.18 -12.50 4.34
N VAL A 168 3.94 -12.81 5.61
CA VAL A 168 3.52 -11.83 6.62
C VAL A 168 4.55 -10.71 6.76
N ASN A 169 5.84 -11.03 6.74
CA ASN A 169 6.91 -10.03 6.80
C ASN A 169 6.89 -9.09 5.58
N ASN A 170 6.73 -9.62 4.37
CA ASN A 170 6.60 -8.82 3.14
C ASN A 170 5.40 -7.88 3.19
N CYS A 171 4.28 -8.34 3.73
CA CYS A 171 3.09 -7.50 3.90
C CYS A 171 3.31 -6.42 4.97
N ALA A 172 3.91 -6.75 6.11
CA ALA A 172 4.15 -5.79 7.18
C ALA A 172 5.16 -4.70 6.80
N THR A 173 6.20 -5.04 6.05
CA THR A 173 7.27 -4.11 5.65
C THR A 173 6.82 -3.13 4.55
N VAL A 174 5.92 -3.53 3.64
CA VAL A 174 5.44 -2.65 2.56
C VAL A 174 4.43 -1.60 3.05
N GLN A 175 3.68 -1.90 4.12
CA GLN A 175 2.65 -1.01 4.66
C GLN A 175 3.14 0.42 5.01
N PRO A 176 4.21 0.60 5.81
CA PRO A 176 4.70 1.95 6.13
C PRO A 176 5.19 2.72 4.90
N LEU A 177 5.85 2.04 3.95
CA LEU A 177 6.32 2.67 2.71
C LEU A 177 5.15 3.21 1.89
N VAL A 178 4.12 2.38 1.67
CA VAL A 178 2.93 2.79 0.90
C VAL A 178 2.18 3.93 1.60
N ALA A 179 2.14 3.94 2.94
CA ALA A 179 1.49 5.00 3.69
C ALA A 179 2.19 6.36 3.54
N ILE A 180 3.53 6.37 3.55
CA ILE A 180 4.34 7.57 3.31
C ILE A 180 4.13 8.06 1.86
N GLU A 181 4.28 7.16 0.89
CA GLU A 181 4.10 7.47 -0.54
C GLU A 181 2.69 7.99 -0.85
N ARG A 182 1.66 7.46 -0.21
CA ARG A 182 0.28 7.93 -0.36
C ARG A 182 0.12 9.40 0.07
N THR A 183 0.84 9.83 1.10
CA THR A 183 0.79 11.22 1.57
C THR A 183 1.39 12.17 0.53
N VAL A 184 2.49 11.75 -0.10
CA VAL A 184 3.12 12.48 -1.22
C VAL A 184 2.19 12.50 -2.43
N PHE A 185 1.63 11.35 -2.79
CA PHE A 185 0.64 11.20 -3.87
C PHE A 185 -0.53 12.17 -3.71
N TYR A 186 -1.09 12.30 -2.51
CA TYR A 186 -2.19 13.21 -2.25
C TYR A 186 -1.83 14.67 -2.54
N ARG A 187 -0.60 15.11 -2.22
CA ARG A 187 -0.13 16.47 -2.52
C ARG A 187 0.10 16.66 -4.02
N GLU A 188 0.75 15.71 -4.68
CA GLU A 188 1.05 15.76 -6.11
C GLU A 188 -0.24 15.71 -6.96
N ARG A 189 -1.23 14.91 -6.53
CA ARG A 189 -2.56 14.85 -7.17
C ARG A 189 -3.33 16.15 -6.97
N ALA A 190 -3.27 16.77 -5.79
CA ALA A 190 -3.92 18.06 -5.53
C ALA A 190 -3.30 19.20 -6.37
N ALA A 191 -2.01 19.11 -6.68
CA ALA A 191 -1.32 20.01 -7.59
C ALA A 191 -1.57 19.72 -9.09
N GLY A 192 -2.37 18.69 -9.41
CA GLY A 192 -2.71 18.35 -10.80
C GLY A 192 -1.57 17.70 -11.59
N MET A 193 -0.57 17.10 -10.93
CA MET A 193 0.63 16.58 -11.61
C MET A 193 0.36 15.31 -12.44
N TYR A 194 -0.43 14.38 -11.91
CA TYR A 194 -0.77 13.11 -12.59
C TYR A 194 -2.02 12.47 -11.97
N SER A 195 -2.57 11.45 -12.65
CA SER A 195 -3.76 10.71 -12.24
C SER A 195 -3.44 9.48 -11.36
N ALA A 196 -4.44 8.98 -10.64
CA ALA A 196 -4.25 7.91 -9.65
C ALA A 196 -3.78 6.56 -10.24
N LEU A 197 -4.24 6.19 -11.44
CA LEU A 197 -3.95 4.88 -12.03
C LEU A 197 -2.50 4.72 -12.50
N PRO A 198 -1.90 5.67 -13.24
CA PRO A 198 -0.46 5.67 -13.53
C PRO A 198 0.42 5.49 -12.30
N TYR A 199 0.09 6.18 -11.21
CA TYR A 199 0.80 6.06 -9.94
C TYR A 199 0.67 4.66 -9.34
N ALA A 200 -0.55 4.14 -9.22
CA ALA A 200 -0.79 2.84 -8.64
C ALA A 200 -0.09 1.72 -9.43
N LEU A 201 -0.17 1.76 -10.76
CA LEU A 201 0.52 0.79 -11.63
C LEU A 201 2.04 0.90 -11.52
N ALA A 202 2.59 2.11 -11.44
CA ALA A 202 4.02 2.32 -11.25
C ALA A 202 4.51 1.70 -9.93
N GLN A 203 3.73 1.87 -8.85
CA GLN A 203 4.07 1.31 -7.55
C GLN A 203 3.90 -0.22 -7.47
N VAL A 204 2.95 -0.80 -8.20
CA VAL A 204 2.84 -2.26 -8.33
C VAL A 204 4.03 -2.85 -9.09
N LEU A 205 4.45 -2.19 -10.17
CA LEU A 205 5.52 -2.70 -11.05
C LEU A 205 6.92 -2.55 -10.43
N VAL A 206 7.17 -1.51 -9.64
CA VAL A 206 8.47 -1.32 -8.99
C VAL A 206 8.78 -2.44 -7.98
N GLU A 207 7.77 -3.08 -7.38
CA GLU A 207 7.96 -4.20 -6.45
C GLU A 207 8.53 -5.46 -7.13
N ILE A 208 8.17 -5.72 -8.40
CA ILE A 208 8.43 -7.00 -9.07
C ILE A 208 9.93 -7.37 -9.10
N PRO A 209 10.87 -6.47 -9.49
CA PRO A 209 12.29 -6.82 -9.52
C PRO A 209 12.87 -7.16 -8.15
N TYR A 210 12.43 -6.46 -7.09
CA TYR A 210 12.86 -6.76 -5.72
C TYR A 210 12.31 -8.10 -5.26
N VAL A 211 11.03 -8.39 -5.52
CA VAL A 211 10.42 -9.68 -5.14
C VAL A 211 11.04 -10.84 -5.92
N ILE A 212 11.38 -10.65 -7.20
CA ILE A 212 12.11 -11.64 -8.01
C ILE A 212 13.46 -11.96 -7.33
N THR A 213 14.22 -10.92 -6.99
CA THR A 213 15.54 -11.09 -6.35
C THR A 213 15.40 -11.83 -5.02
N GLN A 214 14.43 -11.43 -4.20
CA GLN A 214 14.06 -12.08 -2.94
C GLN A 214 13.74 -13.57 -3.12
N ALA A 215 12.87 -13.89 -4.09
CA ALA A 215 12.41 -15.24 -4.34
C ALA A 215 13.52 -16.15 -4.85
N VAL A 216 14.47 -15.64 -5.65
CA VAL A 216 15.59 -16.41 -6.22
C VAL A 216 16.47 -16.96 -5.10
N TYR A 217 17.06 -16.10 -4.26
CA TYR A 217 17.97 -16.60 -3.23
C TYR A 217 17.24 -17.37 -2.14
N TYR A 218 16.01 -16.95 -1.77
CA TYR A 218 15.18 -17.71 -0.83
C TYR A 218 14.98 -19.15 -1.34
N SER A 219 14.61 -19.30 -2.61
CA SER A 219 14.37 -20.61 -3.19
C SER A 219 15.64 -21.44 -3.25
N VAL A 220 16.76 -20.86 -3.67
CA VAL A 220 18.05 -21.58 -3.71
C VAL A 220 18.46 -22.07 -2.31
N ILE A 221 18.41 -21.20 -1.30
CA ILE A 221 18.84 -21.54 0.07
C ILE A 221 17.94 -22.60 0.69
N VAL A 222 16.62 -22.36 0.69
CA VAL A 222 15.65 -23.25 1.33
C VAL A 222 15.63 -24.60 0.63
N TYR A 223 15.63 -24.61 -0.71
CA TYR A 223 15.60 -25.86 -1.47
C TYR A 223 16.86 -26.70 -1.26
N ALA A 224 18.03 -26.06 -1.19
CA ALA A 224 19.30 -26.73 -0.95
C ALA A 224 19.42 -27.25 0.48
N MET A 225 19.14 -26.43 1.49
CA MET A 225 19.30 -26.81 2.91
C MET A 225 18.27 -27.88 3.34
N MET A 226 17.03 -27.79 2.87
CA MET A 226 16.01 -28.81 3.12
C MET A 226 16.26 -30.10 2.31
N ASN A 227 17.15 -30.05 1.32
CA ASN A 227 17.57 -31.16 0.49
C ASN A 227 16.40 -31.84 -0.25
N PHE A 228 15.63 -31.04 -0.99
CA PHE A 228 14.59 -31.54 -1.88
C PHE A 228 15.19 -32.22 -3.12
N GLN A 229 14.36 -32.91 -3.91
CA GLN A 229 14.82 -33.60 -5.11
C GLN A 229 15.25 -32.60 -6.18
N TRP A 230 16.53 -32.58 -6.54
CA TRP A 230 17.04 -31.71 -7.59
C TRP A 230 16.61 -32.18 -8.97
N THR A 231 15.49 -31.62 -9.43
CA THR A 231 15.01 -31.72 -10.81
C THR A 231 14.63 -30.32 -11.24
N ALA A 232 15.04 -29.90 -12.44
CA ALA A 232 14.79 -28.54 -12.93
C ALA A 232 13.31 -28.15 -12.80
N ALA A 233 12.39 -29.04 -13.20
CA ALA A 233 10.95 -28.82 -13.08
C ALA A 233 10.51 -28.55 -11.63
N LYS A 234 10.92 -29.38 -10.65
CA LYS A 234 10.53 -29.22 -9.24
C LYS A 234 11.07 -27.94 -8.62
N PHE A 235 12.30 -27.56 -8.98
CA PHE A 235 12.91 -26.32 -8.53
C PHE A 235 12.19 -25.09 -9.10
N PHE A 236 11.96 -25.04 -10.41
CA PHE A 236 11.27 -23.90 -11.04
C PHE A 236 9.83 -23.76 -10.57
N TRP A 237 9.14 -24.86 -10.29
CA TRP A 237 7.82 -24.81 -9.65
C TRP A 237 7.88 -24.25 -8.23
N PHE A 238 8.84 -24.69 -7.42
CA PHE A 238 9.06 -24.15 -6.07
C PHE A 238 9.34 -22.64 -6.12
N TYR A 239 10.22 -22.22 -7.02
CA TYR A 239 10.53 -20.81 -7.25
C TYR A 239 9.29 -20.02 -7.70
N PHE A 240 8.55 -20.51 -8.68
CA PHE A 240 7.33 -19.86 -9.19
C PHE A 240 6.31 -19.66 -8.07
N ILE A 241 6.04 -20.70 -7.28
CA ILE A 241 5.08 -20.63 -6.17
C ILE A 241 5.56 -19.66 -5.11
N SER A 242 6.86 -19.68 -4.76
CA SER A 242 7.45 -18.74 -3.80
C SER A 242 7.37 -17.29 -4.29
N LEU A 243 7.69 -17.05 -5.56
CA LEU A 243 7.62 -15.73 -6.21
C LEU A 243 6.20 -15.15 -6.14
N PHE A 244 5.21 -15.89 -6.63
CA PHE A 244 3.83 -15.40 -6.61
C PHE A 244 3.27 -15.32 -5.19
N SER A 245 3.75 -16.16 -4.27
CA SER A 245 3.41 -16.02 -2.86
C SER A 245 3.90 -14.71 -2.28
N PHE A 246 5.17 -14.38 -2.52
CA PHE A 246 5.75 -13.14 -2.03
C PHE A 246 5.09 -11.93 -2.69
N LEU A 247 4.78 -11.99 -3.99
CA LEU A 247 4.06 -10.93 -4.70
C LEU A 247 2.66 -10.70 -4.14
N TYR A 248 1.83 -11.73 -3.99
CA TYR A 248 0.47 -11.53 -3.49
C TYR A 248 0.48 -11.02 -2.04
N PHE A 249 1.43 -11.44 -1.20
CA PHE A 249 1.54 -10.93 0.17
C PHE A 249 1.97 -9.45 0.19
N THR A 250 2.92 -9.05 -0.65
CA THR A 250 3.29 -7.63 -0.82
C THR A 250 2.08 -6.83 -1.29
N TYR A 251 1.39 -7.26 -2.34
CA TYR A 251 0.22 -6.55 -2.86
C TYR A 251 -0.97 -6.55 -1.90
N TYR A 252 -1.12 -7.61 -1.09
CA TYR A 252 -2.08 -7.64 0.01
C TYR A 252 -1.80 -6.50 1.00
N GLY A 253 -0.54 -6.30 1.40
CA GLY A 253 -0.15 -5.17 2.26
C GLY A 253 -0.39 -3.80 1.64
N MET A 254 -0.10 -3.65 0.35
CA MET A 254 -0.43 -2.41 -0.37
C MET A 254 -1.94 -2.15 -0.37
N MET A 255 -2.75 -3.18 -0.64
CA MET A 255 -4.21 -3.11 -0.61
C MET A 255 -4.73 -2.71 0.78
N THR A 256 -4.22 -3.30 1.87
CA THR A 256 -4.71 -2.97 3.22
C THR A 256 -4.44 -1.51 3.59
N VAL A 257 -3.31 -0.93 3.17
CA VAL A 257 -3.05 0.52 3.34
C VAL A 257 -4.03 1.35 2.52
N SER A 258 -4.29 0.96 1.28
CA SER A 258 -5.23 1.71 0.42
C SER A 258 -6.67 1.68 0.92
N LEU A 259 -7.05 0.69 1.73
CA LEU A 259 -8.37 0.53 2.33
C LEU A 259 -8.50 1.22 3.70
N SER A 260 -7.41 1.66 4.31
CA SER A 260 -7.40 2.12 5.70
C SER A 260 -6.86 3.55 5.87
N PRO A 261 -7.27 4.29 6.91
CA PRO A 261 -6.81 5.66 7.12
C PRO A 261 -5.32 5.78 7.43
N ASN A 262 -4.73 4.81 8.13
CA ASN A 262 -3.31 4.80 8.50
C ASN A 262 -2.75 3.37 8.50
N HIS A 263 -1.42 3.25 8.51
CA HIS A 263 -0.75 1.94 8.44
C HIS A 263 -0.99 1.07 9.69
N GLN A 264 -1.30 1.64 10.85
CA GLN A 264 -1.61 0.85 12.06
C GLN A 264 -2.95 0.11 11.91
N VAL A 265 -3.97 0.78 11.41
CA VAL A 265 -5.26 0.16 11.07
C VAL A 265 -5.09 -0.84 9.93
N ALA A 266 -4.25 -0.54 8.94
CA ALA A 266 -3.88 -1.48 7.87
C ALA A 266 -3.28 -2.78 8.43
N ALA A 267 -2.38 -2.67 9.42
CA ALA A 267 -1.71 -3.79 10.06
C ALA A 267 -2.71 -4.65 10.85
N ILE A 268 -3.61 -4.03 11.62
CA ILE A 268 -4.67 -4.74 12.36
C ILE A 268 -5.58 -5.50 11.40
N PHE A 269 -6.05 -4.82 10.34
CA PHE A 269 -6.89 -5.43 9.32
C PHE A 269 -6.17 -6.61 8.63
N ALA A 270 -4.90 -6.43 8.26
CA ALA A 270 -4.09 -7.48 7.67
C ALA A 270 -3.97 -8.71 8.59
N ALA A 271 -3.70 -8.46 9.88
CA ALA A 271 -3.51 -9.48 10.90
C ALA A 271 -4.75 -10.35 11.12
N THR A 272 -5.96 -9.77 11.07
CA THR A 272 -7.21 -10.54 11.19
C THR A 272 -7.32 -11.61 10.11
N PHE A 273 -7.00 -11.28 8.86
CA PHE A 273 -7.06 -12.26 7.77
C PHE A 273 -5.91 -13.27 7.79
N TYR A 274 -4.75 -12.95 8.37
CA TYR A 274 -3.67 -13.95 8.53
C TYR A 274 -4.14 -15.16 9.33
N SER A 275 -4.91 -14.94 10.41
CA SER A 275 -5.47 -16.02 11.21
C SER A 275 -6.43 -16.88 10.39
N VAL A 276 -7.23 -16.27 9.52
CA VAL A 276 -8.17 -17.00 8.67
C VAL A 276 -7.43 -17.74 7.53
N PHE A 277 -6.42 -17.11 6.91
CA PHE A 277 -5.54 -17.79 5.95
C PHE A 277 -4.83 -18.98 6.58
N ASN A 278 -4.38 -18.83 7.82
CA ASN A 278 -3.71 -19.88 8.59
C ASN A 278 -4.64 -21.09 8.81
N LEU A 279 -5.86 -20.85 9.32
CA LEU A 279 -6.83 -21.90 9.63
C LEU A 279 -7.27 -22.69 8.38
N PHE A 280 -7.50 -22.01 7.26
CA PHE A 280 -8.01 -22.59 6.02
C PHE A 280 -6.93 -22.88 4.97
N SER A 281 -5.65 -22.86 5.35
CA SER A 281 -4.50 -23.16 4.49
C SER A 281 -4.35 -24.64 4.10
N GLY A 282 -5.29 -25.50 4.53
CA GLY A 282 -5.28 -26.95 4.26
C GLY A 282 -4.22 -27.74 5.02
N PHE A 283 -3.36 -27.06 5.80
CA PHE A 283 -2.37 -27.71 6.65
C PHE A 283 -2.97 -28.18 8.00
N PHE A 284 -3.55 -27.25 8.77
CA PHE A 284 -4.16 -27.56 10.08
C PHE A 284 -5.43 -28.40 9.94
N ILE A 285 -6.30 -28.00 9.01
CA ILE A 285 -7.53 -28.73 8.67
C ILE A 285 -7.44 -29.13 7.19
N PRO A 286 -7.15 -30.40 6.89
CA PRO A 286 -7.16 -30.90 5.52
C PRO A 286 -8.52 -30.71 4.86
N ARG A 287 -8.53 -30.41 3.55
CA ARG A 287 -9.75 -30.12 2.78
C ARG A 287 -10.90 -31.12 3.03
N PRO A 288 -10.69 -32.45 3.02
CA PRO A 288 -11.78 -33.41 3.21
C PRO A 288 -12.47 -33.33 4.58
N ARG A 289 -11.81 -32.74 5.58
CA ARG A 289 -12.32 -32.60 6.96
C ARG A 289 -12.97 -31.25 7.22
N ILE A 290 -12.90 -30.31 6.27
CA ILE A 290 -13.57 -29.00 6.41
C ILE A 290 -15.09 -29.22 6.25
N PRO A 291 -15.91 -28.72 7.19
CA PRO A 291 -17.37 -28.80 7.06
C PRO A 291 -17.85 -28.19 5.74
N LYS A 292 -18.81 -28.84 5.05
CA LYS A 292 -19.24 -28.48 3.69
C LYS A 292 -19.60 -27.00 3.53
N TRP A 293 -20.20 -26.38 4.56
CA TRP A 293 -20.58 -24.96 4.55
C TRP A 293 -19.40 -23.97 4.68
N TRP A 294 -18.21 -24.41 5.09
CA TRP A 294 -16.99 -23.59 5.19
C TRP A 294 -15.99 -23.82 4.06
N VAL A 295 -16.19 -24.85 3.22
CA VAL A 295 -15.25 -25.22 2.14
C VAL A 295 -15.04 -24.10 1.11
N TRP A 296 -15.98 -23.17 0.96
CA TRP A 296 -15.81 -22.03 0.04
C TRP A 296 -14.60 -21.15 0.42
N TYR A 297 -14.33 -20.96 1.72
CA TYR A 297 -13.23 -20.12 2.17
C TYR A 297 -11.87 -20.72 1.80
N TYR A 298 -11.78 -22.05 1.91
CA TYR A 298 -10.59 -22.80 1.50
C TYR A 298 -10.22 -22.51 0.03
N TRP A 299 -11.20 -22.34 -0.87
CA TRP A 299 -10.93 -22.05 -2.28
C TRP A 299 -10.51 -20.61 -2.56
N ILE A 300 -10.96 -19.64 -1.76
CA ILE A 300 -10.58 -18.23 -1.90
C ILE A 300 -9.35 -17.85 -1.05
N CYS A 301 -8.79 -18.79 -0.28
CA CYS A 301 -7.61 -18.57 0.55
C CYS A 301 -6.33 -18.64 -0.31
N PRO A 302 -5.54 -17.55 -0.47
CA PRO A 302 -4.33 -17.59 -1.30
C PRO A 302 -3.29 -18.59 -0.79
N LEU A 303 -3.15 -18.67 0.54
CA LEU A 303 -2.17 -19.52 1.21
C LEU A 303 -2.44 -21.02 0.97
N GLN A 304 -3.71 -21.41 0.83
CA GLN A 304 -4.07 -22.78 0.47
C GLN A 304 -3.42 -23.19 -0.86
N TRP A 305 -3.49 -22.32 -1.87
CA TRP A 305 -2.93 -22.62 -3.20
C TRP A 305 -1.42 -22.70 -3.18
N THR A 306 -0.76 -21.87 -2.36
CA THR A 306 0.67 -21.97 -2.13
C THR A 306 1.03 -23.32 -1.51
N VAL A 307 0.37 -23.71 -0.43
CA VAL A 307 0.62 -24.98 0.27
C VAL A 307 0.33 -26.16 -0.65
N TYR A 308 -0.79 -26.14 -1.36
CA TYR A 308 -1.15 -27.15 -2.37
C TYR A 308 -0.03 -27.33 -3.39
N GLY A 309 0.40 -26.23 -4.04
CA GLY A 309 1.43 -26.27 -5.07
C GLY A 309 2.76 -26.79 -4.55
N LEU A 310 3.18 -26.32 -3.37
CA LEU A 310 4.42 -26.75 -2.75
C LEU A 310 4.43 -28.26 -2.46
N ILE A 311 3.31 -28.80 -1.98
CA ILE A 311 3.23 -30.22 -1.63
C ILE A 311 3.18 -31.08 -2.89
N VAL A 312 2.32 -30.72 -3.85
CA VAL A 312 2.14 -31.50 -5.08
C VAL A 312 3.42 -31.53 -5.91
N THR A 313 4.16 -30.42 -5.98
CA THR A 313 5.41 -30.35 -6.77
C THR A 313 6.54 -31.18 -6.16
N GLN A 314 6.58 -31.34 -4.83
CA GLN A 314 7.63 -32.13 -4.17
C GLN A 314 7.26 -33.60 -4.00
N TYR A 315 5.99 -33.91 -3.76
CA TYR A 315 5.53 -35.22 -3.29
C TYR A 315 4.45 -35.88 -4.17
N GLY A 316 3.81 -35.15 -5.08
CA GLY A 316 2.67 -35.66 -5.85
C GLY A 316 3.01 -36.76 -6.88
N ASP A 317 4.27 -36.84 -7.29
CA ASP A 317 4.80 -37.81 -8.26
C ASP A 317 5.53 -39.00 -7.60
N LEU A 318 5.60 -39.05 -6.27
CA LEU A 318 6.37 -40.08 -5.56
C LEU A 318 5.57 -41.36 -5.33
N GLU A 319 6.12 -42.47 -5.81
CA GLU A 319 5.54 -43.82 -5.66
C GLU A 319 6.08 -44.61 -4.46
N SER A 320 7.02 -44.05 -3.70
CA SER A 320 7.55 -44.71 -2.49
C SER A 320 6.46 -44.95 -1.45
N TYR A 321 6.51 -46.08 -0.77
CA TYR A 321 5.61 -46.43 0.33
C TYR A 321 5.94 -45.67 1.61
N ILE A 322 4.90 -45.33 2.38
CA ILE A 322 5.03 -44.72 3.70
C ILE A 322 4.21 -45.48 4.73
N THR A 323 4.76 -45.52 5.94
CA THR A 323 4.08 -46.03 7.11
C THR A 323 3.11 -44.99 7.64
N VAL A 324 1.84 -45.37 7.78
CA VAL A 324 0.78 -44.52 8.31
C VAL A 324 0.30 -45.12 9.63
N PRO A 325 0.38 -44.39 10.77
CA PRO A 325 -0.06 -44.94 12.05
C PRO A 325 -1.51 -45.41 11.98
N GLY A 326 -1.75 -46.71 12.22
CA GLY A 326 -3.08 -47.31 12.22
C GLY A 326 -3.68 -47.63 10.84
N GLN A 327 -2.90 -47.58 9.76
CA GLN A 327 -3.32 -47.99 8.42
C GLN A 327 -2.23 -48.83 7.74
N SER A 328 -2.58 -49.55 6.67
CA SER A 328 -1.61 -50.23 5.81
C SER A 328 -0.71 -49.23 5.09
N ASP A 329 0.51 -49.67 4.76
CA ASP A 329 1.44 -48.88 3.97
C ASP A 329 0.80 -48.46 2.64
N GLN A 330 0.93 -47.18 2.32
CA GLN A 330 0.38 -46.60 1.09
C GLN A 330 1.42 -45.74 0.39
N LYS A 331 1.28 -45.55 -0.92
CA LYS A 331 2.15 -44.67 -1.70
C LYS A 331 1.98 -43.21 -1.25
N ILE A 332 3.06 -42.42 -1.25
CA ILE A 332 3.01 -40.98 -0.90
C ILE A 332 1.94 -40.25 -1.72
N LYS A 333 1.90 -40.49 -3.04
CA LYS A 333 0.90 -39.91 -3.94
C LYS A 333 -0.55 -40.16 -3.47
N ASN A 334 -0.85 -41.37 -3.00
CA ASN A 334 -2.19 -41.72 -2.51
C ASN A 334 -2.48 -41.01 -1.18
N TYR A 335 -1.52 -40.99 -0.26
CA TYR A 335 -1.69 -40.25 1.01
C TYR A 335 -1.94 -38.76 0.79
N VAL A 336 -1.18 -38.12 -0.11
CA VAL A 336 -1.36 -36.71 -0.48
C VAL A 336 -2.75 -36.45 -1.08
N LYS A 337 -3.26 -37.38 -1.89
CA LYS A 337 -4.58 -37.30 -2.48
C LYS A 337 -5.71 -37.54 -1.47
N ASP A 338 -5.62 -38.59 -0.68
CA ASP A 338 -6.72 -39.07 0.17
C ASP A 338 -6.80 -38.29 1.48
N TYR A 339 -5.66 -37.94 2.09
CA TYR A 339 -5.62 -37.19 3.35
C TYR A 339 -5.83 -35.69 3.12
N TYR A 340 -5.10 -35.10 2.16
CA TYR A 340 -5.14 -33.65 1.91
C TYR A 340 -6.11 -33.22 0.80
N GLY A 341 -6.53 -34.13 -0.07
CA GLY A 341 -7.38 -33.79 -1.22
C GLY A 341 -6.60 -33.17 -2.39
N TYR A 342 -5.28 -33.38 -2.47
CA TYR A 342 -4.43 -32.76 -3.48
C TYR A 342 -4.18 -33.67 -4.67
N ASN A 343 -4.66 -33.24 -5.84
CA ASN A 343 -4.45 -33.87 -7.14
C ASN A 343 -3.29 -33.21 -7.89
N THR A 344 -2.45 -34.05 -8.52
CA THR A 344 -1.34 -33.62 -9.40
C THR A 344 -1.81 -32.83 -10.62
N ASP A 345 -2.95 -33.22 -11.18
CA ASP A 345 -3.47 -32.69 -12.45
C ASP A 345 -3.94 -31.23 -12.32
N PHE A 346 -4.08 -30.75 -11.08
CA PHE A 346 -4.54 -29.40 -10.78
C PHE A 346 -3.41 -28.36 -10.74
N MET A 347 -2.16 -28.76 -10.98
CA MET A 347 -1.01 -27.85 -10.91
C MET A 347 -1.12 -26.63 -11.85
N PRO A 348 -1.61 -26.74 -13.10
CA PRO A 348 -1.86 -25.58 -13.95
C PRO A 348 -2.88 -24.60 -13.34
N VAL A 349 -3.91 -25.12 -12.68
CA VAL A 349 -4.92 -24.29 -12.00
C VAL A 349 -4.32 -23.57 -10.81
N VAL A 350 -3.50 -24.25 -10.01
CA VAL A 350 -2.74 -23.63 -8.91
C VAL A 350 -1.92 -22.45 -9.42
N ALA A 351 -1.23 -22.62 -10.56
CA ALA A 351 -0.42 -21.57 -11.14
C ALA A 351 -1.25 -20.33 -11.52
N VAL A 352 -2.34 -20.54 -12.26
CA VAL A 352 -3.26 -19.46 -12.69
C VAL A 352 -3.87 -18.75 -11.49
N VAL A 353 -4.28 -19.49 -10.45
CA VAL A 353 -4.91 -18.90 -9.26
C VAL A 353 -3.91 -18.06 -8.44
N LEU A 354 -2.66 -18.51 -8.30
CA LEU A 354 -1.61 -17.73 -7.62
C LEU A 354 -1.32 -16.40 -8.34
N VAL A 355 -1.23 -16.42 -9.68
CA VAL A 355 -1.14 -15.19 -10.47
C VAL A 355 -2.40 -14.33 -10.29
N GLY A 356 -3.58 -14.97 -10.31
CA GLY A 356 -4.87 -14.32 -10.10
C GLY A 356 -4.95 -13.56 -8.79
N PHE A 357 -4.46 -14.12 -7.67
CA PHE A 357 -4.41 -13.41 -6.39
C PHE A 357 -3.48 -12.20 -6.40
N ALA A 358 -2.30 -12.33 -7.01
CA ALA A 358 -1.38 -11.19 -7.15
C ALA A 358 -2.02 -10.06 -7.97
N VAL A 359 -2.62 -10.39 -9.11
CA VAL A 359 -3.34 -9.42 -9.96
C VAL A 359 -4.54 -8.82 -9.22
N PHE A 360 -5.32 -9.63 -8.50
CA PHE A 360 -6.47 -9.20 -7.73
C PHE A 360 -6.09 -8.17 -6.66
N PHE A 361 -5.08 -8.46 -5.83
CA PHE A 361 -4.65 -7.51 -4.79
C PHE A 361 -4.04 -6.23 -5.38
N ALA A 362 -3.27 -6.34 -6.47
CA ALA A 362 -2.75 -5.16 -7.18
C ALA A 362 -3.88 -4.30 -7.78
N PHE A 363 -4.91 -4.94 -8.35
CA PHE A 363 -6.08 -4.25 -8.88
C PHE A 363 -6.89 -3.58 -7.77
N MET A 364 -7.14 -4.29 -6.67
CA MET A 364 -7.83 -3.72 -5.50
C MET A 364 -7.08 -2.54 -4.92
N PHE A 365 -5.75 -2.62 -4.82
CA PHE A 365 -4.91 -1.48 -4.45
C PHE A 365 -5.13 -0.27 -5.36
N ALA A 366 -5.07 -0.46 -6.68
CA ALA A 366 -5.26 0.62 -7.66
C ALA A 366 -6.67 1.23 -7.62
N LEU A 367 -7.70 0.40 -7.45
CA LEU A 367 -9.08 0.86 -7.29
C LEU A 367 -9.27 1.68 -6.01
N CYS A 368 -8.76 1.18 -4.88
CA CYS A 368 -8.92 1.82 -3.58
C CYS A 368 -8.19 3.16 -3.53
N ILE A 369 -6.95 3.26 -4.04
CA ILE A 369 -6.23 4.55 -4.14
C ILE A 369 -6.94 5.55 -5.06
N LYS A 370 -7.62 5.08 -6.11
CA LYS A 370 -8.39 5.96 -6.99
C LYS A 370 -9.65 6.51 -6.31
N LYS A 371 -10.38 5.65 -5.58
CA LYS A 371 -11.74 5.91 -5.07
C LYS A 371 -11.78 6.44 -3.64
N LEU A 372 -10.90 5.97 -2.76
CA LEU A 372 -10.88 6.34 -1.35
C LEU A 372 -9.94 7.53 -1.14
N ASN A 373 -10.35 8.45 -0.27
CA ASN A 373 -9.53 9.56 0.17
C ASN A 373 -9.55 9.63 1.70
N PHE A 374 -8.36 9.57 2.29
CA PHE A 374 -8.16 9.62 3.75
C PHE A 374 -7.43 10.89 4.21
N GLN A 375 -7.34 11.94 3.36
CA GLN A 375 -6.84 13.24 3.79
C GLN A 375 -7.70 13.81 4.92
N GLN A 376 -7.10 14.08 6.07
CA GLN A 376 -7.69 14.95 7.09
C GLN A 376 -7.23 16.39 6.79
N ARG A 377 -8.18 17.34 6.80
CA ARG A 377 -7.93 18.76 6.55
C ARG A 377 -7.33 19.46 7.75
#